data_AF-A0A4R8DV43-F1
#
_entry.id   AF-A0A4R8DV43-F1
#
_cell.length_a   1.000
_cell.length_b   1.000
_cell.length_c   1.000
_cell.angle_alpha   90.00
_cell.angle_beta   90.00
_cell.angle_gamma   90.00
#
_symmetry.space_group_name_H-M   'P 1'
#
loop_
_entity.id
_entity.type
_entity.pdbx_description
1 polymer ?
#
loop_
_entity_poly.entity_id
_entity_poly.type
_entity_poly.pdbx_seq_one_letter_code
_entity_poly.pdbx_strand_id
1 'polypeptide(L)'
;MTLMDDFYRVSAHQLTDGLLQATLVFDPAHRIFEGHFPGQPVVPGVCMMQIVKELVEKYVLGTPTRLTHADAAKFLRMIDPRETASVEAEVRHENGKVVARLYSGDTVYFKYTATFKTR
;
A
#
# COMPACT_ATOMS: atom_id res chain seq x y z
N MET A 1 -2.94 -13.68 3.41
CA MET A 1 -4.19 -12.93 3.59
C MET A 1 -4.19 -11.84 2.54
N THR A 2 -5.24 -11.79 1.72
CA THR A 2 -5.44 -10.69 0.76
C THR A 2 -6.13 -9.56 1.50
N LEU A 3 -5.63 -8.33 1.37
CA LEU A 3 -6.19 -7.14 2.01
C LEU A 3 -7.14 -6.39 1.07
N MET A 4 -6.89 -6.42 -0.23
CA MET A 4 -7.75 -5.76 -1.22
C MET A 4 -9.16 -6.35 -1.20
N ASP A 5 -10.15 -5.48 -1.34
CA ASP A 5 -11.58 -5.76 -1.31
C ASP A 5 -12.16 -6.19 0.06
N ASP A 6 -11.31 -6.28 1.08
CA ASP A 6 -11.66 -6.55 2.49
C ASP A 6 -11.27 -5.38 3.41
N PHE A 7 -9.96 -5.10 3.53
CA PHE A 7 -9.40 -4.02 4.36
C PHE A 7 -9.36 -2.66 3.65
N TYR A 8 -9.09 -2.67 2.35
CA TYR A 8 -9.05 -1.48 1.50
C TYR A 8 -9.56 -1.80 0.10
N ARG A 9 -9.96 -0.76 -0.64
CA ARG A 9 -10.34 -0.84 -2.04
C ARG A 9 -9.56 0.16 -2.87
N VAL A 10 -9.36 -0.15 -4.14
CA VAL A 10 -8.80 0.77 -5.12
C VAL A 10 -9.95 1.45 -5.85
N SER A 11 -10.17 2.75 -5.58
CA SER A 11 -11.27 3.51 -6.19
C SER A 11 -10.93 4.05 -7.58
N ALA A 12 -9.65 4.32 -7.83
CA ALA A 12 -9.14 4.75 -9.13
C ALA A 12 -7.69 4.25 -9.30
N HIS A 13 -7.29 3.99 -10.54
CA HIS A 13 -5.89 3.70 -10.86
C HIS A 13 -5.57 4.05 -12.31
N GLN A 14 -4.31 4.36 -12.56
CA GLN A 14 -3.76 4.59 -13.89
C GLN A 14 -2.32 4.07 -13.92
N LEU A 15 -2.00 3.28 -14.94
CA LEU A 15 -0.63 2.84 -15.22
C LEU A 15 -0.15 3.56 -16.47
N THR A 16 0.93 4.34 -16.35
CA THR A 16 1.54 5.06 -17.48
C THR A 16 3.05 5.07 -17.30
N ASP A 17 3.80 4.70 -18.35
CA ASP A 17 5.28 4.67 -18.36
C ASP A 17 5.91 3.96 -17.15
N GLY A 18 5.33 2.81 -16.77
CA GLY A 18 5.80 1.98 -15.66
C GLY A 18 5.58 2.59 -14.26
N LEU A 19 4.85 3.70 -14.18
CA LEU A 19 4.37 4.30 -12.93
C LEU A 19 2.88 4.00 -12.76
N LEU A 20 2.55 3.25 -11.72
CA LEU A 20 1.18 3.07 -11.26
C LEU A 20 0.85 4.20 -10.27
N GLN A 21 -0.24 4.91 -10.54
CA GLN A 21 -0.91 5.80 -9.60
C GLN A 21 -2.24 5.16 -9.22
N ALA A 22 -2.56 5.08 -7.92
CA ALA A 22 -3.81 4.51 -7.43
C ALA A 22 -4.36 5.29 -6.25
N THR A 23 -5.68 5.32 -6.13
CA THR A 23 -6.39 5.91 -4.98
C THR A 23 -6.98 4.78 -4.14
N LEU A 24 -6.62 4.77 -2.87
CA LEU A 24 -6.98 3.75 -1.89
C LEU A 24 -8.01 4.31 -0.92
N VAL A 25 -9.03 3.52 -0.61
CA VAL A 25 -10.03 3.82 0.42
C VAL A 25 -10.02 2.67 1.42
N PHE A 26 -9.80 2.98 2.70
CA PHE A 26 -9.81 2.01 3.78
C PHE A 26 -11.23 1.80 4.33
N ASP A 27 -11.54 0.61 4.81
CA ASP A 27 -12.76 0.37 5.57
C ASP A 27 -12.52 0.69 7.05
N PRO A 28 -12.99 1.83 7.59
CA PRO A 28 -12.73 2.22 8.99
C PRO A 28 -13.37 1.27 10.01
N ALA A 29 -14.34 0.43 9.61
CA ALA A 29 -14.99 -0.56 10.46
C ALA A 29 -14.25 -1.91 10.48
N HIS A 30 -13.13 -2.04 9.77
CA HIS A 30 -12.43 -3.30 9.64
C HIS A 30 -11.79 -3.75 10.96
N ARG A 31 -12.00 -5.04 11.33
CA ARG A 31 -11.53 -5.65 12.59
C ARG A 31 -10.02 -5.52 12.87
N ILE A 32 -9.18 -5.32 11.85
CA ILE A 32 -7.73 -5.09 12.02
C ILE A 32 -7.47 -3.90 12.93
N PHE A 33 -8.34 -2.89 12.92
CA PHE A 33 -8.22 -1.71 13.75
C PHE A 33 -8.55 -1.94 15.22
N GLU A 34 -9.30 -3.00 15.56
CA GLU A 34 -9.58 -3.39 16.94
C GLU A 34 -8.32 -3.92 17.65
N GLY A 35 -7.36 -4.42 16.87
CA GLY A 35 -6.19 -5.13 17.38
C GLY A 35 -4.94 -4.28 17.61
N HIS A 36 -4.95 -2.96 17.37
CA HIS A 36 -3.70 -2.21 17.29
C HIS A 36 -3.46 -1.07 18.27
N PHE A 37 -4.45 -0.26 18.69
CA PHE A 37 -4.34 0.69 19.81
C PHE A 37 -5.75 1.04 20.32
N PRO A 38 -6.10 0.82 21.60
CA PRO A 38 -7.44 1.12 22.10
C PRO A 38 -7.86 2.58 21.83
N GLY A 39 -8.94 2.76 21.08
CA GLY A 39 -9.48 4.08 20.71
C GLY A 39 -8.74 4.82 19.58
N GLN A 40 -7.65 4.26 19.04
CA GLN A 40 -6.82 4.87 17.99
C GLN A 40 -6.60 3.87 16.83
N PRO A 41 -7.55 3.75 15.89
CA PRO A 41 -7.36 2.93 14.69
C PRO A 41 -6.22 3.51 13.85
N VAL A 42 -5.22 2.67 13.58
CA VAL A 42 -4.06 3.03 12.76
C VAL A 42 -3.84 1.92 11.73
N VAL A 43 -3.62 2.28 10.46
CA VAL A 43 -3.22 1.31 9.43
C VAL A 43 -1.87 0.71 9.80
N PRO A 44 -1.75 -0.62 10.02
CA PRO A 44 -0.48 -1.23 10.38
C PRO A 44 0.56 -1.12 9.27
N GLY A 45 1.83 -0.93 9.62
CA GLY A 45 2.91 -0.81 8.63
C GLY A 45 3.04 -2.04 7.70
N VAL A 46 2.80 -3.24 8.24
CA VAL A 46 2.77 -4.48 7.45
C VAL A 46 1.63 -4.50 6.43
N CYS A 47 0.48 -3.88 6.74
CA CYS A 47 -0.62 -3.71 5.78
C CYS A 47 -0.21 -2.76 4.66
N MET A 48 0.51 -1.68 4.95
CA MET A 48 1.05 -0.77 3.93
C MET A 48 2.01 -1.50 2.97
N MET A 49 2.89 -2.35 3.49
CA MET A 49 3.78 -3.17 2.66
C MET A 49 3.00 -4.17 1.78
N GLN A 50 1.98 -4.81 2.36
CA GLN A 50 1.13 -5.76 1.66
C GLN A 50 0.28 -5.09 0.56
N ILE A 51 -0.22 -3.87 0.80
CA ILE A 51 -0.91 -3.05 -0.21
C ILE A 51 0.00 -2.83 -1.42
N VAL A 52 1.26 -2.41 -1.21
CA VAL A 52 2.20 -2.20 -2.32
C VAL A 52 2.40 -3.50 -3.11
N LYS A 53 2.56 -4.64 -2.42
CA LYS A 53 2.67 -5.95 -3.08
C LYS A 53 1.44 -6.26 -3.93
N GLU A 54 0.24 -6.11 -3.38
CA GLU A 54 -1.02 -6.41 -4.08
C GLU A 54 -1.24 -5.47 -5.28
N LEU A 55 -0.85 -4.20 -5.18
CA LEU A 55 -0.89 -3.26 -6.30
C LEU A 55 0.04 -3.70 -7.44
N VAL A 56 1.27 -4.13 -7.12
CA VAL A 56 2.22 -4.66 -8.10
C VAL A 56 1.66 -5.92 -8.77
N GLU A 57 1.15 -6.87 -7.98
CA GLU A 57 0.61 -8.12 -8.49
C GLU A 57 -0.62 -7.90 -9.39
N LYS A 58 -1.56 -7.05 -8.99
CA LYS A 58 -2.84 -6.87 -9.69
C LYS A 58 -2.75 -5.92 -10.88
N TYR A 59 -2.05 -4.79 -10.74
CA TYR A 59 -2.09 -3.70 -11.72
C TYR A 59 -0.81 -3.51 -12.52
N VAL A 60 0.31 -4.13 -12.10
CA VAL A 60 1.61 -3.96 -12.79
C VAL A 60 2.07 -5.24 -13.50
N LEU A 61 2.05 -6.38 -12.80
CA LEU A 61 2.63 -7.64 -13.31
C LEU A 61 1.58 -8.69 -13.71
N GLY A 62 0.38 -8.65 -13.14
CA GLY A 62 -0.67 -9.65 -13.39
C GLY A 62 -0.33 -11.05 -12.88
N THR A 63 0.65 -11.21 -11.98
CA THR A 63 1.09 -12.51 -11.45
C THR A 63 1.52 -12.41 -9.99
N PRO A 64 1.36 -13.48 -9.18
CA PRO A 64 1.88 -13.50 -7.82
C PRO A 64 3.39 -13.31 -7.74
N THR A 65 3.81 -12.64 -6.69
CA THR A 65 5.18 -12.33 -6.37
C THR A 65 5.56 -12.78 -4.96
N ARG A 66 6.86 -12.83 -4.72
CA ARG A 66 7.47 -13.02 -3.41
C ARG A 66 8.43 -11.88 -3.15
N LEU A 67 8.29 -11.24 -2.00
CA LEU A 67 9.29 -10.31 -1.49
C LEU A 67 10.60 -11.07 -1.23
N THR A 68 11.69 -10.65 -1.87
CA THR A 68 13.02 -11.24 -1.66
C THR A 68 13.94 -10.34 -0.86
N HIS A 69 13.76 -9.02 -0.97
CA HIS A 69 14.56 -8.04 -0.24
C HIS A 69 13.74 -6.78 0.01
N ALA A 70 13.91 -6.15 1.16
CA ALA A 70 13.34 -4.84 1.47
C ALA A 70 14.48 -3.88 1.81
N ASP A 71 14.88 -3.05 0.85
CA ASP A 71 15.98 -2.08 0.99
C ASP A 71 15.62 -0.99 2.01
N ALA A 72 14.37 -0.52 1.99
CA ALA A 72 13.89 0.50 2.91
C ALA A 72 12.37 0.42 3.11
N ALA A 73 11.93 0.48 4.36
CA ALA A 73 10.54 0.69 4.74
C ALA A 73 10.48 1.83 5.76
N LYS A 74 10.06 3.02 5.32
CA LYS A 74 9.99 4.23 6.17
C LYS A 74 8.54 4.55 6.46
N PHE A 75 8.11 4.29 7.69
CA PHE A 75 6.80 4.66 8.23
C PHE A 75 6.91 6.05 8.86
N LEU A 76 6.51 7.07 8.10
CA LEU A 76 6.76 8.47 8.45
C LEU A 76 5.64 9.08 9.29
N ARG A 77 4.40 8.67 9.04
CA ARG A 77 3.21 9.11 9.79
C ARG A 77 2.18 7.98 9.85
N MET A 78 1.34 8.04 10.88
CA MET A 78 0.20 7.15 11.03
C MET A 78 -0.92 7.54 10.06
N ILE A 79 -1.66 6.55 9.58
CA ILE A 79 -2.91 6.76 8.83
C ILE A 79 -4.05 6.36 9.77
N ASP A 80 -4.86 7.33 10.19
CA ASP A 80 -6.16 7.07 10.83
C ASP A 80 -7.22 6.99 9.70
N PRO A 81 -7.85 5.82 9.49
CA PRO A 81 -8.83 5.63 8.43
C PRO A 81 -10.12 6.45 8.62
N ARG A 82 -10.35 7.02 9.81
CA ARG A 82 -11.51 7.88 10.09
C ARG A 82 -11.25 9.33 9.69
N GLU A 83 -10.00 9.77 9.74
CA GLU A 83 -9.58 11.14 9.41
C GLU A 83 -9.10 11.26 7.96
N THR A 84 -8.50 10.20 7.42
CA THR A 84 -7.94 10.18 6.07
C THR A 84 -8.89 9.43 5.13
N ALA A 85 -9.74 10.17 4.41
CA ALA A 85 -10.77 9.60 3.54
C ALA A 85 -10.20 8.76 2.38
N SER A 86 -9.06 9.16 1.84
CA SER A 86 -8.36 8.43 0.78
C SER A 86 -6.85 8.62 0.87
N VAL A 87 -6.12 7.61 0.41
CA VAL A 87 -4.66 7.62 0.32
C VAL A 87 -4.23 7.29 -1.09
N GLU A 88 -3.36 8.11 -1.64
CA GLU A 88 -2.77 7.94 -2.95
C GLU A 88 -1.53 7.04 -2.84
N ALA A 89 -1.40 6.12 -3.79
CA ALA A 89 -0.26 5.25 -3.95
C ALA A 89 0.42 5.54 -5.28
N GLU A 90 1.73 5.72 -5.23
CA GLU A 90 2.59 5.68 -6.41
C GLU A 90 3.51 4.49 -6.31
N VAL A 91 3.56 3.69 -7.37
CA VAL A 91 4.37 2.47 -7.43
C VAL A 91 5.08 2.44 -8.77
N ARG A 92 6.41 2.49 -8.74
CA ARG A 92 7.27 2.24 -9.90
C ARG A 92 7.87 0.85 -9.76
N HIS A 93 7.79 0.07 -10.83
CA HIS A 93 8.40 -1.25 -10.91
C HIS A 93 9.38 -1.31 -12.07
N GLU A 94 10.61 -1.73 -11.80
CA GLU A 94 11.66 -1.89 -12.80
C GLU A 94 12.55 -3.09 -12.43
N ASN A 95 12.66 -4.09 -13.31
CA ASN A 95 13.53 -5.27 -13.13
C ASN A 95 13.38 -5.97 -11.76
N GLY A 96 12.14 -6.11 -11.27
CA GLY A 96 11.83 -6.71 -9.97
C GLY A 96 11.98 -5.76 -8.78
N LYS A 97 12.60 -4.58 -8.96
CA LYS A 97 12.67 -3.55 -7.93
C LYS A 97 11.42 -2.69 -7.96
N VAL A 98 10.88 -2.42 -6.77
CA VAL A 98 9.72 -1.58 -6.53
C VAL A 98 10.16 -0.38 -5.70
N VAL A 99 9.79 0.82 -6.15
CA VAL A 99 9.86 2.04 -5.36
C VAL A 99 8.44 2.57 -5.24
N ALA A 100 7.96 2.72 -4.00
CA ALA A 100 6.60 3.12 -3.75
C ALA A 100 6.48 4.18 -2.64
N ARG A 101 5.41 4.98 -2.72
CA ARG A 101 4.99 5.87 -1.63
C ARG A 101 3.48 5.85 -1.45
N LEU A 102 3.05 5.99 -0.19
CA LEU A 102 1.66 6.28 0.18
C LEU A 102 1.58 7.70 0.75
N TYR A 103 0.66 8.51 0.23
CA TYR A 103 0.55 9.93 0.57
C TYR A 103 -0.91 10.41 0.50
N SER A 104 -1.17 11.59 1.06
CA SER A 104 -2.42 12.34 0.85
C SER A 104 -2.11 13.83 0.90
N GLY A 105 -2.41 14.55 -0.18
CA GLY A 105 -1.90 15.91 -0.39
C GLY A 105 -0.38 15.97 -0.24
N ASP A 106 0.12 16.87 0.61
CA ASP A 106 1.55 17.03 0.89
C ASP A 106 2.09 16.05 1.95
N THR A 107 1.21 15.27 2.58
CA THR A 107 1.61 14.35 3.64
C THR A 107 2.03 13.00 3.08
N VAL A 108 3.27 12.59 3.34
CA VAL A 108 3.76 11.24 3.04
C VAL A 108 3.68 10.36 4.28
N TYR A 109 2.98 9.24 4.19
CA TYR A 109 2.82 8.27 5.28
C TYR A 109 3.84 7.15 5.22
N PHE A 110 4.13 6.66 4.00
CA PHE A 110 4.98 5.50 3.80
C PHE A 110 5.86 5.68 2.57
N LYS A 111 7.13 5.28 2.69
CA LYS A 111 8.04 5.09 1.56
C LYS A 111 8.61 3.69 1.61
N TYR A 112 8.62 3.03 0.46
CA TYR A 112 9.05 1.64 0.35
C TYR A 112 9.97 1.45 -0.84
N THR A 113 11.05 0.70 -0.61
CA THR A 113 11.93 0.21 -1.67
C THR A 113 12.21 -1.25 -1.39
N ALA A 114 11.88 -2.10 -2.34
CA ALA A 114 11.95 -3.54 -2.18
C ALA A 114 12.13 -4.25 -3.51
N THR A 115 12.59 -5.50 -3.46
CA THR A 115 12.69 -6.38 -4.62
C THR A 115 11.71 -7.53 -4.49
N PHE A 116 10.92 -7.73 -5.53
CA PHE A 116 9.97 -8.82 -5.69
C PHE A 116 10.41 -9.73 -6.85
N LYS A 117 10.16 -11.03 -6.70
CA LYS A 117 10.29 -12.01 -7.78
C LYS A 117 8.93 -12.63 -8.07
N THR A 118 8.60 -12.82 -9.34
CA THR A 118 7.43 -13.60 -9.74
C THR A 118 7.59 -15.03 -9.26
N ARG A 119 6.48 -15.66 -8.87
CA ARG A 119 6.48 -17.07 -8.47
C ARG A 119 6.51 -18.02 -9.65
#